data_AF-A0A9Q0E8C8-F1
#
_entry.id   AF-A0A9Q0E8C8-F1
#
_cell.length_a   1.000
_cell.length_b   1.000
_cell.length_c   1.000
_cell.angle_alpha   90.00
_cell.angle_beta   90.00
_cell.angle_gamma   90.00
#
_symmetry.space_group_name_H-M   'P 1'
#
loop_
_entity.id
_entity.type
_entity.pdbx_description
1 polymer ?
#
loop_
_entity_poly.entity_id
_entity_poly.type
_entity_poly.pdbx_seq_one_letter_code
_entity_poly.pdbx_strand_id
1 'polypeptide(L)' 'MRTLMTTQKQNCFREQITKETMTRLSWRSRYAKDYPPSKTPVPPPRAPPPGPQSGPPPGPPTGPAPHPDLTLKQPPQTR' A
#
# COMPACT_ATOMS: atom_id res chain seq x y z
N MET A 1 14.46 -9.64 18.53
CA MET A 1 15.17 -10.63 17.70
C MET A 1 14.76 -10.40 16.25
N ARG A 2 15.65 -9.90 15.39
CA ARG A 2 15.35 -9.72 13.96
C ARG A 2 15.36 -11.11 13.35
N THR A 3 14.18 -11.68 13.13
CA THR A 3 13.99 -12.99 12.51
C THR A 3 14.77 -13.01 11.20
N LEU A 4 15.87 -13.77 11.18
CA LEU A 4 16.59 -14.12 9.98
C LEU A 4 15.56 -14.78 9.06
N MET A 5 15.02 -14.05 8.08
CA MET A 5 14.09 -14.65 7.13
C MET A 5 14.84 -15.78 6.47
N THR A 6 14.47 -17.00 6.82
CA THR A 6 15.08 -18.22 6.30
C THR A 6 15.07 -18.14 4.79
N THR A 7 16.21 -18.48 4.18
CA THR A 7 16.50 -18.36 2.74
C THR A 7 15.35 -18.84 1.85
N GLN A 8 14.58 -19.83 2.32
CA GLN A 8 13.38 -20.34 1.66
C GLN A 8 12.28 -19.30 1.44
N LYS A 9 11.96 -18.47 2.45
CA LYS A 9 10.89 -17.47 2.32
C LYS A 9 11.33 -16.30 1.41
N GLN A 10 12.61 -15.92 1.46
CA GLN A 10 13.18 -14.94 0.53
C GLN A 10 13.20 -15.45 -0.92
N ASN A 11 13.52 -16.73 -1.14
CA ASN A 11 13.48 -17.34 -2.46
C ASN A 11 12.07 -17.38 -3.05
N CYS A 12 11.06 -17.75 -2.24
CA CYS A 12 9.66 -17.75 -2.67
C CYS A 12 9.21 -16.37 -3.17
N PHE A 13 9.56 -15.28 -2.46
CA PHE A 13 9.24 -13.92 -2.91
C PHE A 13 9.92 -13.57 -4.24
N ARG A 14 11.19 -13.93 -4.43
CA ARG A 14 11.90 -13.67 -5.70
C ARG A 14 11.23 -14.40 -6.87
N GLU A 15 10.86 -15.66 -6.67
CA GLU A 15 10.15 -16.44 -7.69
C GLU A 15 8.77 -15.85 -7.99
N GLN A 16 8.03 -15.44 -6.97
CA GLN A 16 6.71 -14.83 -7.14
C GLN A 16 6.79 -13.51 -7.92
N ILE A 17 7.73 -12.63 -7.55
CA ILE A 17 7.98 -11.37 -8.26
C ILE A 17 8.35 -11.64 -9.71
N THR A 18 9.24 -12.61 -9.96
CA THR A 18 9.69 -12.96 -11.31
C THR A 18 8.53 -13.47 -12.16
N LYS A 19 7.73 -14.40 -11.62
CA LYS A 19 6.54 -14.94 -12.30
C LYS A 19 5.54 -13.83 -12.63
N GLU A 20 5.18 -13.01 -11.65
CA GLU A 20 4.23 -11.91 -11.85
C GLU A 20 4.75 -10.90 -12.88
N THR A 21 6.03 -10.55 -12.82
CA THR A 21 6.66 -9.62 -13.77
C THR A 21 6.58 -10.16 -15.19
N MET A 22 6.94 -11.43 -15.41
CA MET A 22 6.87 -12.06 -16.72
C MET A 22 5.43 -12.16 -17.23
N THR A 23 4.47 -12.47 -16.35
CA THR A 23 3.05 -12.48 -16.71
C THR A 23 2.58 -11.09 -17.12
N ARG A 24 2.90 -10.04 -16.36
CA ARG A 24 2.54 -8.65 -16.68
C ARG A 24 3.15 -8.20 -18.00
N LEU A 25 4.43 -8.51 -18.24
CA LEU A 25 5.11 -8.17 -19.50
C LEU A 25 4.49 -8.91 -20.69
N SER A 26 4.22 -10.21 -20.56
CA SER A 26 3.58 -11.01 -21.60
C SER A 26 2.18 -10.50 -21.92
N TRP A 27 1.39 -10.20 -20.88
CA TRP A 27 0.07 -9.63 -21.03
C TRP A 27 0.13 -8.27 -21.74
N ARG A 28 1.02 -7.38 -21.30
CA ARG A 28 1.22 -6.06 -21.93
C ARG A 28 1.65 -6.20 -23.39
N SER A 29 2.56 -7.11 -23.70
CA SER A 29 2.99 -7.34 -25.09
C SER A 29 1.85 -7.80 -25.99
N ARG A 30 0.91 -8.60 -25.48
CA ARG A 30 -0.20 -9.16 -26.27
C ARG A 30 -1.39 -8.21 -26.38
N TYR A 31 -1.71 -7.51 -25.29
CA TYR A 31 -2.98 -6.79 -25.15
C TYR A 31 -2.84 -5.27 -25.00
N ALA A 32 -1.63 -4.69 -25.00
CA ALA A 32 -1.48 -3.23 -24.86
C ALA A 32 -2.08 -2.42 -26.02
N LYS A 33 -2.33 -3.04 -27.18
CA LYS A 33 -3.01 -2.39 -28.30
C LYS A 33 -4.51 -2.24 -28.03
N ASP A 34 -5.13 -3.28 -27.46
CA ASP A 34 -6.58 -3.32 -27.17
C ASP A 34 -6.91 -2.62 -25.85
N TYR A 35 -5.96 -2.63 -24.91
CA TYR A 35 -6.07 -2.00 -23.59
C TYR A 35 -4.87 -1.08 -23.36
N PRO A 36 -4.85 0.09 -24.02
CA PRO A 36 -3.81 1.07 -23.77
C PRO A 36 -3.85 1.45 -22.28
N PRO A 37 -2.68 1.54 -21.62
CA PRO A 37 -2.65 2.02 -20.25
C PRO A 37 -3.31 3.39 -20.22
N SER A 38 -4.28 3.56 -19.32
CA SER A 38 -4.87 4.87 -19.08
C SER A 38 -3.71 5.84 -18.86
N LYS A 39 -3.71 6.96 -19.59
CA LYS A 39 -2.77 8.05 -19.33
C LYS A 39 -3.10 8.55 -17.94
N THR A 40 -2.49 7.95 -16.92
CA THR A 40 -2.55 8.48 -15.58
C THR A 40 -1.97 9.89 -15.71
N PRO A 41 -2.74 10.93 -15.37
CA PRO A 41 -2.16 12.25 -15.27
C PRO A 41 -0.99 12.10 -14.30
N VAL A 42 0.21 12.42 -14.76
CA VAL A 42 1.36 12.53 -13.88
C VAL A 42 0.90 13.49 -12.78
N PRO A 43 0.77 13.03 -11.52
CA PRO A 43 0.45 13.97 -10.45
C PRO A 43 1.54 15.04 -10.51
N PRO A 44 1.18 16.33 -10.45
CA PRO A 44 2.17 17.40 -10.45
C PRO A 44 3.23 17.05 -9.41
N PRO A 45 4.52 17.35 -9.68
CA PRO A 45 5.61 17.03 -8.76
C PRO A 45 5.16 17.44 -7.36
N ARG A 46 4.97 16.45 -6.48
CA ARG A 46 4.52 16.71 -5.12
C ARG A 46 5.50 17.73 -4.56
N ALA A 47 4.98 18.88 -4.13
CA ALA A 47 5.77 19.82 -3.35
C ALA A 47 6.50 19.01 -2.27
N PRO A 48 7.78 19.32 -1.99
CA PRO A 48 8.52 18.62 -0.95
C PRO A 48 7.67 18.60 0.33
N PRO A 49 7.66 17.48 1.07
CA PRO A 49 6.94 17.44 2.33
C PRO A 49 7.37 18.67 3.14
N PRO A 50 6.44 19.41 3.79
CA PRO A 50 6.84 20.51 4.65
C PRO A 50 7.89 19.94 5.61
N GLY A 51 9.09 20.53 5.57
CA GLY A 51 10.15 20.21 6.51
C GLY A 51 9.61 20.30 7.93
N PRO A 52 10.23 19.62 8.90
CA PRO A 52 9.75 19.59 10.27
C PRO A 52 9.48 21.03 10.74
N GLN A 53 8.21 21.38 10.88
CA GLN A 53 7.82 22.67 11.43
C GLN A 53 8.30 22.67 12.87
N SER A 54 9.24 23.56 13.18
CA SER A 54 9.61 23.95 14.53
C SER A 54 8.40 24.66 15.16
N GLY A 55 7.39 23.90 15.56
CA GLY A 55 6.28 24.40 16.36
C GLY A 55 6.71 24.63 17.81
N PRO A 56 6.14 25.63 18.52
CA PRO A 56 6.42 25.87 19.94
C PRO A 56 5.97 24.68 20.81
N PRO A 57 6.46 24.57 22.07
CA PRO A 57 6.41 23.33 22.86
C PRO A 57 4.98 22.86 23.17
N PRO A 58 4.78 21.54 23.40
CA PRO A 58 3.46 20.97 23.63
C PRO A 58 2.92 21.40 25.01
N GLY A 59 1.73 22.01 25.01
CA GLY A 59 0.91 22.14 26.22
C GLY A 59 0.33 20.78 26.68
N PRO A 60 -0.08 20.66 27.96
CA PRO A 60 -0.42 19.39 28.60
C PRO A 60 -1.71 18.72 28.06
N PRO A 61 -1.89 17.40 28.27
CA PRO A 61 -2.92 16.61 27.61
C PRO A 61 -4.28 16.83 28.29
N THR A 62 -5.28 17.31 27.54
CA THR A 62 -6.64 17.41 28.04
C THR A 62 -7.54 16.42 27.31
N GLY A 63 -7.68 15.23 27.91
CA GLY A 63 -8.92 14.43 27.99
C GLY A 63 -9.57 13.86 26.70
N PRO A 64 -10.32 12.74 26.82
CA PRO A 64 -10.78 11.95 25.67
C PRO A 64 -12.22 12.32 25.25
N ALA A 65 -12.47 12.47 23.95
CA ALA A 65 -13.80 12.41 23.36
C ALA A 65 -13.72 12.11 21.84
N PRO A 66 -14.78 11.61 21.20
CA PRO A 66 -15.14 10.20 21.11
C PRO A 66 -14.93 9.67 19.68
N HIS A 67 -14.48 8.42 19.54
CA HIS A 67 -14.49 7.71 18.26
C HIS A 67 -15.94 7.48 17.81
N PRO A 68 -16.34 7.85 16.58
CA PRO A 68 -17.56 7.30 15.99
C PRO A 68 -17.30 5.84 15.60
N ASP A 69 -18.14 4.99 16.19
CA ASP A 69 -18.35 3.57 15.91
C ASP A 69 -18.56 3.33 14.40
N LEU A 70 -17.67 2.58 13.77
CA LEU A 70 -17.94 1.92 12.49
C LEU A 70 -18.14 0.43 12.76
N THR A 71 -19.34 0.11 13.27
CA THR A 71 -19.94 -1.22 13.26
C THR A 71 -19.67 -1.93 11.93
N LEU A 72 -18.78 -2.92 11.97
CA LEU A 72 -18.59 -3.90 10.90
C LEU A 72 -19.79 -4.85 10.94
N LYS A 73 -20.78 -4.64 10.08
CA LYS A 73 -21.87 -5.60 9.84
C LYS A 73 -21.26 -6.92 9.32
N GLN A 74 -21.22 -7.92 10.17
CA GLN A 74 -20.90 -9.31 9.83
C GLN A 74 -22.14 -9.95 9.17
N PRO A 75 -22.04 -10.59 7.99
CA PRO A 75 -23.14 -11.41 7.46
C PRO A 75 -23.22 -12.76 8.19
N PRO A 76 -24.43 -13.35 8.32
CA PRO A 76 -24.67 -14.51 9.17
C PRO A 76 -24.05 -15.80 8.59
N GLN A 77 -23.40 -16.57 9.45
CA GLN A 77 -23.03 -17.96 9.21
C GLN A 77 -24.27 -18.82 9.42
N THR A 78 -24.75 -19.47 8.36
CA THR A 78 -25.74 -20.55 8.47
C THR A 78 -24.99 -21.88 8.62
N ARG A 79 -25.43 -22.63 9.64
CA ARG A 79 -24.92 -23.91 10.13
C ARG A 79 -25.12 -25.06 9.15
#